data_AF-A0A453D251-F1
#
_entry.id   AF-A0A453D251-F1
#
_cell.length_a   1.000
_cell.length_b   1.000
_cell.length_c   1.000
_cell.angle_alpha   90.00
_cell.angle_beta   90.00
_cell.angle_gamma   90.00
#
_symmetry.space_group_name_H-M   'P 1'
#
loop_
_entity.id
_entity.type
_entity.pdbx_description
1 polymer ?
#
loop_
_entity_poly.entity_id
_entity_poly.type
_entity_poly.pdbx_seq_one_letter_code
_entity_poly.pdbx_strand_id
1 'polypeptide(L)'
;VKLSSGDVLDVKGTRKLRWGRESSKLYMQKSKRAPGYKEKLEFATKFADEISQGLLFEKAEHIPLLAEVVKICSFMDFYGTAVEHILKSKNLQLFPEDEEFLNTASLGL
;
A
#
# COMPACT_ATOMS: atom_id res chain seq x y z
N VAL A 1 24.66 -9.06 25.40
CA VAL A 1 23.68 -8.14 24.77
C VAL A 1 22.29 -8.53 25.24
N LYS A 2 21.59 -7.70 26.02
CA LYS A 2 20.19 -7.95 26.40
C LYS A 2 19.32 -7.58 25.20
N LEU A 3 18.71 -8.58 24.57
CA LEU A 3 17.78 -8.39 23.45
C LEU A 3 16.37 -8.28 24.03
N SER A 4 15.75 -7.10 23.89
CA SER A 4 14.35 -6.78 24.22
C SER A 4 13.96 -6.89 25.71
N SER A 5 13.30 -5.86 26.26
CA SER A 5 12.77 -5.89 27.64
C SER A 5 11.57 -6.81 27.83
N GLY A 6 11.02 -7.37 26.74
CA GLY A 6 9.83 -8.22 26.81
C GLY A 6 8.54 -7.46 27.15
N ASP A 7 8.58 -6.12 27.19
CA ASP A 7 7.39 -5.30 27.44
C ASP A 7 6.38 -5.48 26.31
N VAL A 8 5.20 -6.00 26.64
CA VAL A 8 4.07 -6.07 25.72
C VAL A 8 3.53 -4.65 25.54
N LEU A 9 3.92 -4.00 24.45
CA LEU A 9 3.33 -2.74 24.05
C LEU A 9 1.88 -3.00 23.63
N ASP A 10 0.92 -2.62 24.46
CA ASP A 10 -0.50 -2.54 24.10
C ASP A 10 -0.69 -1.38 23.10
N VAL A 11 -0.29 -1.62 21.85
CA VAL A 11 -0.54 -0.70 20.77
C VAL A 11 -2.00 -0.89 20.38
N LYS A 12 -2.87 -0.05 20.94
CA LYS A 12 -4.29 0.03 20.59
C LYS A 12 -4.44 0.49 19.13
N GLY A 13 -4.22 -0.44 18.20
CA GLY A 13 -4.30 -0.20 16.77
C GLY A 13 -5.75 0.08 16.39
N THR A 14 -6.12 1.36 16.28
CA THR A 14 -7.32 1.73 15.53
C THR A 14 -7.07 1.33 14.07
N ARG A 15 -7.65 0.19 13.67
CA ARG A 15 -7.60 -0.31 12.29
C ARG A 15 -8.41 0.65 11.43
N LYS A 16 -7.73 1.62 10.82
CA LYS A 16 -8.34 2.69 10.00
C LYS A 16 -8.67 2.25 8.57
N LEU A 17 -8.18 1.09 8.16
CA LEU A 17 -8.29 0.53 6.82
C LEU A 17 -8.66 -0.95 6.94
N ARG A 18 -9.56 -1.43 6.08
CA ARG A 18 -9.94 -2.85 6.01
C ARG A 18 -10.24 -3.23 4.58
N TRP A 19 -9.61 -4.30 4.09
CA TRP A 19 -10.03 -4.95 2.85
C TRP A 19 -11.22 -5.90 3.08
N GLY A 20 -12.32 -5.68 2.37
CA GLY A 20 -13.45 -6.61 2.29
C GLY A 20 -13.24 -7.55 1.12
N ARG A 21 -12.84 -8.78 1.38
CA ARG A 21 -12.46 -9.76 0.36
C ARG A 21 -13.63 -10.12 -0.55
N GLU A 22 -14.80 -10.34 0.02
CA GLU A 22 -15.99 -10.78 -0.71
C GLU A 22 -16.60 -9.64 -1.55
N SER A 23 -16.41 -8.40 -1.11
CA SER A 23 -16.94 -7.21 -1.80
C SER A 23 -15.93 -6.54 -2.71
N SER A 24 -14.66 -6.95 -2.69
CA SER A 24 -13.53 -6.27 -3.33
C SER A 24 -13.48 -4.77 -3.02
N LYS A 25 -13.84 -4.38 -1.79
CA LYS A 25 -13.90 -2.98 -1.35
C LYS A 25 -12.89 -2.70 -0.25
N LEU A 26 -12.22 -1.55 -0.37
CA LEU A 26 -11.43 -0.98 0.71
C LEU A 26 -12.29 -0.03 1.54
N TYR A 27 -12.42 -0.33 2.83
CA TYR A 27 -13.09 0.52 3.80
C TYR A 27 -12.06 1.36 4.54
N MET A 28 -12.31 2.66 4.65
CA MET A 28 -11.39 3.60 5.28
C MET A 28 -12.14 4.55 6.21
N GLN A 29 -11.57 4.80 7.39
CA GLN A 29 -12.08 5.84 8.28
C GLN A 29 -11.61 7.22 7.78
N LYS A 30 -12.57 8.10 7.44
CA LYS A 30 -12.29 9.45 6.97
C LYS A 30 -11.59 10.29 8.05
N SER A 31 -10.45 10.89 7.73
CA SER A 31 -9.82 11.92 8.57
C SER A 31 -10.29 13.32 8.14
N LYS A 32 -10.48 14.22 9.11
CA LYS A 32 -10.91 15.62 8.86
C LYS A 32 -9.74 16.59 8.64
N ARG A 33 -8.50 16.14 8.80
CA ARG A 33 -7.29 16.98 8.78
C ARG A 33 -6.36 16.55 7.66
N ALA A 34 -5.74 17.52 6.98
CA ALA A 34 -4.64 17.27 6.05
C ALA A 34 -3.50 16.55 6.81
N PRO A 35 -3.05 15.38 6.33
CA PRO A 35 -2.01 14.62 7.01
C PRO A 35 -0.64 15.31 6.85
N GLY A 36 0.15 15.37 7.93
CA GLY A 36 1.56 15.66 7.82
C GLY A 36 2.33 14.46 7.28
N TYR A 37 3.66 14.59 7.13
CA TYR A 37 4.50 13.50 6.62
C TYR A 37 4.41 12.21 7.46
N LYS A 38 4.33 12.34 8.78
CA LYS A 38 4.17 11.21 9.70
C LYS A 38 2.85 10.47 9.43
N GLU A 39 1.75 11.20 9.38
CA GLU A 39 0.42 10.62 9.14
C GLU A 39 0.32 10.02 7.73
N LYS A 40 0.96 10.64 6.73
CA LYS A 40 1.04 10.11 5.36
C LYS A 40 1.80 8.78 5.32
N LEU A 41 2.93 8.68 6.02
CA LEU A 41 3.70 7.44 6.11
C LEU A 41 2.95 6.34 6.87
N GLU A 42 2.31 6.69 7.99
CA GLU A 42 1.46 5.76 8.76
C GLU A 42 0.30 5.23 7.91
N PHE A 43 -0.34 6.11 7.13
CA PHE A 43 -1.38 5.74 6.20
C PHE A 43 -0.85 4.81 5.11
N ALA A 44 0.21 5.20 4.41
CA ALA A 44 0.79 4.43 3.32
C ALA A 44 1.22 3.03 3.77
N THR A 45 1.78 2.92 4.98
CA THR A 45 2.16 1.63 5.58
C THR A 45 0.94 0.74 5.80
N LYS A 46 -0.09 1.25 6.50
CA LYS A 46 -1.31 0.47 6.78
C LYS A 46 -2.08 0.12 5.50
N PHE A 47 -2.13 1.05 4.55
CA PHE A 47 -2.78 0.87 3.25
C PHE A 47 -2.10 -0.26 2.47
N ALA A 48 -0.77 -0.23 2.40
CA ALA A 48 -0.01 -1.26 1.70
C ALA A 48 -0.16 -2.63 2.34
N ASP A 49 -0.15 -2.72 3.67
CA ASP A 49 -0.35 -3.99 4.38
C ASP A 49 -1.73 -4.59 4.10
N GLU A 50 -2.79 -3.79 4.21
CA GLU A 50 -4.17 -4.26 3.99
C GLU A 50 -4.43 -4.66 2.53
N ILE A 51 -3.97 -3.87 1.56
CA ILE A 51 -4.13 -4.18 0.14
C ILE A 51 -3.33 -5.41 -0.26
N SER A 52 -2.08 -5.54 0.22
CA SER A 52 -1.24 -6.66 -0.17
C SER A 52 -1.74 -7.98 0.39
N GLN A 53 -2.19 -7.98 1.65
CA GLN A 53 -2.87 -9.14 2.23
C GLN A 53 -4.18 -9.46 1.52
N GLY A 54 -4.93 -8.42 1.12
CA GLY A 54 -6.21 -8.58 0.43
C GLY A 54 -6.10 -9.18 -0.96
N LEU A 55 -5.12 -8.74 -1.74
CA LEU A 55 -4.90 -9.15 -3.13
C LEU A 55 -4.14 -10.47 -3.25
N LEU A 56 -3.14 -10.69 -2.38
CA LEU A 56 -2.24 -11.84 -2.45
C LEU A 56 -2.47 -12.85 -1.32
N PHE A 57 -3.72 -12.97 -0.83
CA PHE A 57 -4.04 -13.88 0.27
C PHE A 57 -3.70 -15.36 -0.05
N GLU A 58 -3.65 -15.76 -1.32
CA GLU A 58 -3.24 -17.10 -1.78
C GLU A 58 -1.73 -17.22 -2.06
N LYS A 59 -1.01 -16.10 -2.11
CA LYS A 59 0.42 -16.00 -2.45
C LYS A 59 1.16 -15.22 -1.37
N ALA A 60 1.09 -15.74 -0.15
CA ALA A 60 1.55 -15.06 1.06
C ALA A 60 3.03 -14.67 1.00
N GLU A 61 3.85 -15.44 0.29
CA GLU A 61 5.27 -15.20 0.04
C GLU A 61 5.56 -13.89 -0.71
N HIS A 62 4.59 -13.40 -1.49
CA HIS A 62 4.72 -12.16 -2.26
C HIS A 62 4.15 -10.93 -1.56
N ILE A 63 3.41 -11.11 -0.45
CA ILE A 63 2.82 -10.02 0.33
C ILE A 63 3.88 -8.97 0.75
N PRO A 64 5.07 -9.34 1.29
CA PRO A 64 6.05 -8.35 1.73
C PRO A 64 6.57 -7.48 0.58
N LEU A 65 6.78 -8.07 -0.59
CA LEU A 65 7.26 -7.36 -1.79
C LEU A 65 6.20 -6.36 -2.28
N LEU A 66 4.94 -6.80 -2.38
CA LEU A 66 3.85 -5.92 -2.81
C LEU A 66 3.62 -4.79 -1.79
N ALA A 67 3.68 -5.10 -0.48
CA ALA A 67 3.51 -4.10 0.56
C ALA A 67 4.60 -3.02 0.51
N GLU A 68 5.85 -3.38 0.20
CA GLU A 68 6.91 -2.41 0.03
C GLU A 68 6.64 -1.46 -1.15
N VAL A 69 6.31 -2.02 -2.32
CA VAL A 69 6.02 -1.23 -3.53
C VAL A 69 4.82 -0.32 -3.33
N VAL A 70 3.70 -0.85 -2.85
CA VAL A 70 2.46 -0.09 -2.62
C VAL A 70 2.66 1.02 -1.59
N LYS A 71 3.46 0.78 -0.55
CA LYS A 71 3.78 1.81 0.45
C LYS A 71 4.51 2.99 -0.17
N ILE A 72 5.54 2.75 -0.99
CA ILE A 72 6.31 3.83 -1.63
C ILE A 72 5.41 4.57 -2.62
N CYS A 73 4.65 3.85 -3.45
CA CYS A 73 3.72 4.45 -4.41
C CYS A 73 2.65 5.29 -3.70
N SER A 74 2.04 4.79 -2.63
CA SER A 74 1.05 5.53 -1.84
C SER A 74 1.64 6.77 -1.18
N PHE A 75 2.88 6.69 -0.68
CA PHE A 75 3.56 7.84 -0.10
C PHE A 75 3.86 8.94 -1.15
N MET A 76 4.05 8.55 -2.41
CA MET A 76 4.28 9.42 -3.56
C MET A 76 2.98 9.83 -4.28
N ASP A 77 1.81 9.58 -3.67
CA ASP A 77 0.49 9.81 -4.28
C ASP A 77 0.32 9.17 -5.66
N PHE A 78 0.97 8.03 -5.88
CA PHE A 78 0.97 7.30 -7.15
C PHE A 78 1.44 8.15 -8.35
N TYR A 79 2.37 9.08 -8.12
CA TYR A 79 2.95 9.88 -9.20
C TYR A 79 3.58 9.00 -10.29
N GLY A 80 3.06 9.08 -11.51
CA GLY A 80 3.32 8.10 -12.58
C GLY A 80 4.79 7.80 -12.85
N THR A 81 5.64 8.82 -12.99
CA THR A 81 7.07 8.62 -13.27
C THR A 81 7.82 8.00 -12.09
N ALA A 82 7.38 8.26 -10.85
CA ALA A 82 7.94 7.62 -9.67
C ALA A 82 7.52 6.15 -9.57
N VAL A 83 6.27 5.83 -9.89
CA VAL A 83 5.76 4.45 -9.94
C VAL A 83 6.53 3.65 -10.99
N GLU A 84 6.68 4.19 -12.20
CA GLU A 84 7.42 3.55 -13.28
C GLU A 84 8.87 3.24 -12.87
N HIS A 85 9.55 4.20 -12.24
CA HIS A 85 10.90 4.01 -11.73
C HIS A 85 10.98 2.90 -10.68
N ILE A 86 10.02 2.85 -9.74
CA ILE A 86 9.98 1.81 -8.69
C ILE A 86 9.80 0.42 -9.31
N LEU A 87 8.86 0.27 -10.24
CA LEU A 87 8.60 -1.02 -10.89
C LEU A 87 9.85 -1.52 -11.62
N LYS A 88 10.50 -0.66 -12.42
CA LYS A 88 11.76 -0.96 -13.09
C LYS A 88 12.86 -1.37 -12.10
N SER A 89 13.01 -0.65 -10.98
CA SER A 89 14.02 -0.95 -9.97
C SER A 89 13.83 -2.30 -9.27
N LYS A 90 12.59 -2.80 -9.22
CA LYS A 90 12.22 -4.09 -8.63
C LYS A 90 12.16 -5.22 -9.68
N ASN A 91 12.62 -4.97 -10.91
CA ASN A 91 12.50 -5.87 -12.06
C ASN A 91 11.05 -6.32 -12.32
N LEU A 92 10.08 -5.45 -12.01
CA LEU A 92 8.69 -5.65 -12.35
C LEU A 92 8.45 -5.00 -13.72
N GLN A 93 7.95 -5.79 -14.66
CA GLN A 93 7.54 -5.29 -15.97
C GLN A 93 6.03 -5.03 -15.93
N LEU A 94 5.62 -3.90 -16.48
CA LEU A 94 4.22 -3.70 -16.85
C LEU A 94 3.97 -4.52 -18.10
N PHE A 95 2.86 -5.25 -18.13
CA PHE A 95 2.40 -5.84 -19.39
C PHE A 95 1.82 -4.73 -20.27
N PRO A 96 1.86 -4.86 -21.61
CA PRO A 96 1.28 -3.86 -22.51
C PRO A 96 -0.18 -3.51 -22.18
N GLU A 97 -0.95 -4.48 -21.69
CA GLU A 97 -2.33 -4.31 -21.23
C GLU A 97 -2.42 -3.39 -20.00
N ASP A 98 -1.46 -3.48 -19.08
CA ASP A 98 -1.39 -2.60 -17.91
C ASP A 98 -1.01 -1.17 -18.29
N GLU A 99 -0.12 -1.01 -19.27
CA GLU A 99 0.26 0.30 -19.81
C GLU A 99 -0.94 0.98 -20.50
N GLU A 100 -1.70 0.24 -21.31
CA GLU A 100 -2.93 0.74 -21.94
C GLU A 100 -3.97 1.15 -20.90
N PHE A 101 -4.16 0.34 -19.85
CA PHE A 101 -5.06 0.66 -18.74
C PHE A 101 -4.63 1.93 -17.99
N LEU A 102 -3.34 2.08 -17.67
CA LEU A 102 -2.84 3.27 -16.96
C LEU A 102 -2.97 4.54 -17.82
N ASN A 103 -2.70 4.44 -19.13
CA ASN A 103 -2.83 5.54 -20.06
C ASN A 103 -4.29 5.99 -20.20
N THR A 104 -5.25 5.06 -20.28
CA THR A 104 -6.68 5.39 -20.33
C THR A 104 -7.19 6.00 -19.01
N ALA A 105 -6.77 5.48 -17.85
CA ALA A 105 -7.13 6.04 -16.55
C ALA A 105 -6.58 7.47 -16.34
N SER A 106 -5.42 7.78 -16.91
CA SER A 106 -4.80 9.11 -16.83
C SER A 106 -5.51 10.18 -17.68
N LEU A 107 -6.33 9.75 -18.65
CA LEU A 107 -7.11 10.62 -19.53
C LEU A 107 -8.47 11.03 -18.94
N GLY A 108 -8.85 10.50 -17.78
CA GLY A 108 -10.05 10.91 -17.04
C GLY A 108 -11.39 10.53 -17.71
N LEU A 109 -11.42 9.44 -18.49
CA LEU A 109 -12.65 8.83 -18.99
C LEU A 109 -13.32 7.95 -17.93
#